data_AF-A0A7W1F9S9-F1
#
_entry.id   AF-A0A7W1F9S9-F1
#
_cell.length_a   1.000
_cell.length_b   1.000
_cell.length_c   1.000
_cell.angle_alpha   90.00
_cell.angle_beta   90.00
_cell.angle_gamma   90.00
#
_symmetry.space_group_name_H-M   'P 1'
#
loop_
_entity.id
_entity.type
_entity.pdbx_description
1 polymer ?
#
loop_
_entity_poly.entity_id
_entity_poly.type
_entity_poly.pdbx_seq_one_letter_code
_entity_poly.pdbx_strand_id
1 'polypeptide(L)'
;MTQAAKEARKTTTQRPVEPAPETEPNASDSTDGGHVCNVALCPISMALSAAERVQPEVVAHLLVAGREFFLAAKAVMDARADDLGRDARSGEPSRMERIDIG
;
A
#
# COMPACT_ATOMS: atom_id res chain seq x y z
N MET A 1 15.19 57.06 -48.95
CA MET A 1 15.32 55.81 -49.74
C MET A 1 14.44 54.78 -49.05
N THR A 2 13.15 54.77 -49.35
CA THR A 2 12.43 54.02 -50.41
C THR A 2 11.84 52.71 -49.88
N GLN A 3 10.52 52.63 -50.02
CA GLN A 3 9.61 51.51 -49.80
C GLN A 3 9.93 50.30 -50.71
N ALA A 4 9.55 49.09 -50.27
CA ALA A 4 9.00 48.00 -51.11
C ALA A 4 8.67 46.80 -50.16
N ALA A 5 7.43 46.55 -49.77
CA ALA A 5 6.36 45.90 -50.53
C ALA A 5 6.76 44.54 -51.12
N LYS A 6 6.25 43.44 -50.55
CA LYS A 6 5.76 42.31 -51.36
C LYS A 6 4.71 41.47 -50.64
N GLU A 7 3.55 41.42 -51.28
CA GLU A 7 2.34 40.69 -50.95
C GLU A 7 2.51 39.17 -51.13
N ALA A 8 1.75 38.38 -50.35
CA ALA A 8 1.18 37.12 -50.83
C ALA A 8 -0.04 36.73 -49.97
N ARG A 9 -1.16 37.34 -50.35
CA ARG A 9 -2.53 36.97 -49.98
C ARG A 9 -2.76 35.48 -50.29
N LYS A 10 -3.14 34.68 -49.29
CA LYS A 10 -3.85 33.42 -49.53
C LYS A 10 -5.10 33.39 -48.65
N THR A 11 -6.15 33.95 -49.24
CA THR A 11 -7.53 33.90 -48.74
C THR A 11 -8.02 32.46 -48.83
N THR A 12 -8.05 31.76 -47.70
CA THR A 12 -8.79 30.50 -47.57
C THR A 12 -10.05 30.80 -46.77
N THR A 13 -11.14 30.92 -47.50
CA THR A 13 -12.52 30.99 -47.01
C THR A 13 -12.82 29.76 -46.14
N GLN A 14 -12.83 29.93 -44.82
CA GLN A 14 -13.37 28.92 -43.90
C GLN A 14 -14.85 29.20 -43.65
N ARG A 15 -15.64 28.17 -43.90
CA ARG A 15 -17.09 28.11 -43.70
C ARG A 15 -17.39 28.21 -42.19
N PRO A 16 -18.45 28.91 -41.75
CA PRO A 16 -18.83 28.90 -40.34
C PRO A 16 -19.20 27.48 -39.90
N VAL A 17 -18.45 26.93 -38.95
CA VAL A 17 -18.82 25.72 -38.21
C VAL A 17 -19.45 26.19 -36.91
N GLU A 18 -20.74 25.90 -36.76
CA GLU A 18 -21.50 26.07 -35.52
C GLU A 18 -20.93 25.14 -34.44
N PRO A 19 -20.77 25.60 -33.18
CA PRO A 19 -19.98 24.90 -32.18
C PRO A 19 -20.68 23.63 -31.69
N ALA A 20 -20.04 22.48 -31.91
CA ALA A 20 -20.33 21.28 -31.12
C ALA A 20 -19.72 21.48 -29.70
N PRO A 21 -20.39 21.06 -28.62
CA PRO A 21 -19.83 21.19 -27.28
C PRO A 21 -18.55 20.35 -27.17
N GLU A 22 -17.42 21.04 -27.13
CA GLU A 22 -16.12 20.49 -26.79
C GLU A 22 -16.22 19.91 -25.38
N THR A 23 -16.19 18.59 -25.29
CA THR A 23 -16.01 17.91 -24.02
C THR A 23 -14.54 18.11 -23.66
N GLU A 24 -14.26 19.16 -22.88
CA GLU A 24 -12.93 19.37 -22.32
C GLU A 24 -12.53 18.11 -21.53
N PRO A 25 -11.39 17.46 -21.83
CA PRO A 25 -10.76 16.60 -20.85
C PRO A 25 -10.17 17.55 -19.81
N ASN A 26 -10.96 17.85 -18.78
CA ASN A 26 -10.50 18.71 -17.70
C ASN A 26 -9.25 18.09 -17.09
N ALA A 27 -8.13 18.75 -17.36
CA ALA A 27 -6.85 18.51 -16.73
C ALA A 27 -6.96 18.94 -15.26
N SER A 28 -7.23 17.98 -14.38
CA SER A 28 -6.69 18.00 -13.02
C SER A 28 -5.35 17.26 -13.10
N ASP A 29 -4.27 17.90 -13.53
CA ASP A 29 -3.38 18.71 -12.68
C ASP A 29 -3.37 18.29 -11.20
N SER A 30 -2.34 17.52 -10.86
CA SER A 30 -1.66 17.46 -9.56
C SER A 30 -2.51 17.17 -8.31
N THR A 31 -2.95 15.93 -8.16
CA THR A 31 -2.97 15.31 -6.83
C THR A 31 -1.74 14.43 -6.71
N ASP A 32 -0.91 14.76 -5.72
CA ASP A 32 0.07 13.91 -5.05
C ASP A 32 -0.02 12.43 -5.47
N GLY A 33 1.07 11.86 -5.98
CA GLY A 33 1.14 10.62 -6.77
C GLY A 33 0.76 9.32 -6.05
N GLY A 34 -0.40 9.30 -5.39
CA GLY A 34 -1.02 8.16 -4.78
C GLY A 34 -1.38 7.14 -5.85
N HIS A 35 -1.06 5.88 -5.58
CA HIS A 35 -1.35 4.77 -6.49
C HIS A 35 -2.87 4.54 -6.55
N VAL A 36 -3.56 5.22 -7.46
CA VAL A 36 -5.01 5.04 -7.66
C VAL A 36 -5.27 3.86 -8.58
N CYS A 37 -5.71 2.73 -8.01
CA CYS A 37 -6.26 1.62 -8.79
C CYS A 37 -7.74 1.89 -9.08
N ASN A 38 -8.13 1.91 -10.36
CA ASN A 38 -9.51 2.17 -10.81
C ASN A 38 -10.52 1.06 -10.43
N VAL A 39 -10.05 -0.05 -9.84
CA VAL A 39 -10.89 -1.15 -9.37
C VAL A 39 -11.35 -0.85 -7.95
N ALA A 40 -12.68 -0.74 -7.77
CA ALA A 40 -13.28 -0.60 -6.45
C ALA A 40 -12.88 -1.78 -5.55
N LEU A 41 -12.39 -1.48 -4.34
CA LEU A 41 -11.90 -2.48 -3.36
C LEU A 41 -10.73 -3.36 -3.83
N CYS A 42 -9.83 -2.85 -4.67
CA CYS A 42 -8.57 -3.55 -4.92
C CYS A 42 -7.78 -3.72 -3.60
N PRO A 43 -7.44 -4.96 -3.17
CA PRO A 43 -6.77 -5.18 -1.90
C PRO A 43 -5.37 -4.55 -1.84
N ILE A 44 -4.71 -4.41 -3.00
CA ILE A 44 -3.40 -3.77 -3.11
C ILE A 44 -3.52 -2.26 -2.85
N SER A 45 -4.47 -1.57 -3.48
CA SER A 45 -4.65 -0.13 -3.25
C SER A 45 -5.17 0.16 -1.84
N MET A 46 -5.99 -0.73 -1.26
CA MET A 46 -6.37 -0.65 0.15
C MET A 46 -5.16 -0.79 1.07
N ALA A 47 -4.28 -1.77 0.83
CA ALA A 47 -3.07 -1.95 1.61
C ALA A 47 -2.13 -0.73 1.49
N LEU A 48 -1.95 -0.20 0.27
CA LEU A 48 -1.14 1.01 0.03
C LEU A 48 -1.74 2.24 0.72
N SER A 49 -3.05 2.46 0.62
CA SER A 49 -3.74 3.56 1.31
C SER A 49 -3.63 3.48 2.83
N ALA A 50 -3.60 2.26 3.38
CA ALA A 50 -3.36 2.05 4.81
C ALA A 50 -1.90 2.30 5.19
N ALA A 51 -0.94 1.92 4.33
CA ALA A 51 0.48 2.10 4.55
C ALA A 51 0.95 3.56 4.39
N GLU A 52 0.40 4.31 3.43
CA GLU A 52 0.72 5.73 3.19
C GLU A 52 0.47 6.62 4.42
N ARG A 53 -0.46 6.22 5.29
CA ARG A 53 -0.81 6.96 6.51
C ARG A 53 0.12 6.68 7.69
N VAL A 54 1.06 5.76 7.55
CA VAL A 54 1.99 5.40 8.62
C VAL A 54 3.20 6.33 8.56
N GLN A 55 3.39 7.13 9.61
CA GLN A 55 4.58 7.95 9.76
C GLN A 55 5.82 7.07 9.94
N PRO A 56 6.94 7.35 9.24
CA PRO A 56 8.15 6.54 9.33
C PRO A 56 8.72 6.47 10.76
N GLU A 57 8.49 7.51 11.57
CA GLU A 57 8.87 7.55 12.99
C GLU A 57 8.13 6.48 13.80
N VAL A 58 6.83 6.27 13.52
CA VAL A 58 6.03 5.24 14.18
C VAL A 58 6.56 3.86 13.82
N VAL A 59 6.93 3.63 12.55
CA VAL A 59 7.56 2.36 12.13
C VAL A 59 8.87 2.14 12.88
N ALA A 60 9.72 3.16 12.99
CA ALA A 60 10.98 3.05 13.72
C ALA A 60 10.76 2.66 15.19
N HIS A 61 9.79 3.29 15.87
CA HIS A 61 9.44 2.94 17.24
C HIS A 61 8.85 1.53 17.35
N LEU A 62 8.00 1.11 16.41
CA LEU A 62 7.44 -0.24 16.36
C LEU A 62 8.52 -1.29 16.14
N LEU A 63 9.54 -1.02 15.32
CA LEU A 63 10.65 -1.96 15.09
C LEU A 63 11.51 -2.13 16.35
N VAL A 64 11.80 -1.05 17.06
CA VAL A 64 12.53 -1.11 18.34
C VAL A 64 11.72 -1.87 19.39
N ALA A 65 10.44 -1.54 19.55
CA ALA A 65 9.54 -2.23 20.48
C ALA A 65 9.36 -3.71 20.11
N GLY A 66 9.23 -4.00 18.81
CA GLY A 66 9.10 -5.36 18.28
C GLY A 66 10.32 -6.21 18.60
N ARG A 67 11.53 -5.67 18.50
CA ARG A 67 12.76 -6.37 18.89
C ARG A 67 12.71 -6.80 20.36
N GLU A 68 12.39 -5.88 21.26
CA GLU A 68 12.30 -6.18 22.70
C GLU A 68 11.19 -7.20 23.00
N PHE A 69 10.05 -7.07 22.32
CA PHE A 69 8.96 -8.04 22.41
C PHE A 69 9.39 -9.44 21.97
N PHE A 70 10.10 -9.59 20.85
CA PHE A 70 10.56 -10.90 20.37
C PHE A 70 11.61 -11.53 21.29
N LEU A 71 12.47 -10.73 21.92
CA LEU A 71 13.39 -11.22 22.94
C LEU A 71 12.65 -11.75 24.16
N ALA A 72 11.62 -11.02 24.63
CA ALA A 72 10.77 -11.48 25.72
C ALA A 72 9.97 -12.75 25.34
N ALA A 73 9.41 -12.79 24.13
CA ALA A 73 8.67 -13.94 23.63
C ALA A 73 9.56 -15.19 23.51
N LYS A 74 10.81 -15.03 23.05
CA LYS A 74 11.81 -16.11 23.04
C LYS A 74 12.03 -16.67 24.45
N ALA A 75 12.22 -15.82 25.45
CA ALA A 75 12.44 -16.28 26.82
C ALA A 75 11.24 -17.11 27.34
N VAL A 76 10.02 -16.72 27.00
CA VAL A 76 8.81 -17.50 27.33
C VAL A 76 8.81 -18.85 26.60
N MET A 77 9.13 -18.87 25.30
CA MET A 77 9.19 -20.12 24.53
C MET A 77 10.27 -21.07 25.04
N ASP A 78 11.47 -20.55 25.35
CA ASP A 78 12.57 -21.34 25.89
C ASP A 78 12.18 -21.95 27.25
N ALA A 79 11.51 -21.19 28.13
CA ALA A 79 11.00 -21.72 29.41
C ALA A 79 9.99 -22.87 29.21
N ARG A 80 9.07 -22.73 28.25
CA ARG A 80 8.11 -23.80 27.91
C ARG A 80 8.78 -25.01 27.29
N ALA A 81 9.78 -24.80 26.44
CA ALA A 81 10.54 -25.87 25.82
C ALA A 81 11.35 -26.66 26.87
N ASP A 82 11.90 -25.97 27.87
CA ASP A 82 12.60 -26.61 28.98
C ASP A 82 11.67 -27.47 29.84
N ASP A 83 10.45 -27.01 30.13
CA ASP A 83 9.43 -27.80 30.84
C ASP A 83 9.09 -29.09 30.05
N LEU A 84 8.78 -28.97 28.76
CA LEU A 84 8.50 -30.12 27.90
C LEU A 84 9.70 -31.08 27.79
N GLY A 85 10.91 -30.53 27.72
CA GLY A 85 12.14 -31.31 27.67
C GLY A 85 12.47 -31.98 29.01
N ARG A 86 12.00 -31.45 30.15
CA ARG A 86 12.12 -32.08 31.46
C ARG A 86 11.19 -33.28 31.59
N ASP A 87 9.95 -33.15 31.15
CA ASP A 87 8.98 -34.25 31.13
C ASP A 87 9.43 -35.39 30.21
N ALA A 88 10.04 -35.05 29.06
CA ALA A 88 10.64 -36.04 28.18
C ALA A 88 11.88 -36.74 28.79
N ARG A 89 12.63 -36.06 29.65
CA ARG A 89 13.85 -36.58 30.30
C ARG A 89 13.58 -37.33 31.61
N SER A 90 12.50 -36.99 32.32
CA SER A 90 12.06 -37.70 33.52
C SER A 90 11.47 -39.08 33.20
N GLY A 91 11.14 -39.34 31.92
CA GLY A 91 10.61 -40.62 31.48
C GLY A 91 9.19 -40.91 31.97
N GLU A 92 8.55 -39.93 32.64
CA GLU A 92 7.14 -40.02 33.01
C GLU A 92 6.31 -39.82 31.73
N PRO A 93 5.58 -40.85 31.27
CA PRO A 93 4.72 -40.70 30.11
C PRO A 93 3.64 -39.67 30.46
N SER A 94 3.50 -38.63 29.63
CA SER A 94 2.37 -37.70 29.68
C SER A 94 1.08 -38.52 29.69
N ARG A 95 0.49 -38.69 30.88
CA ARG A 95 -0.64 -39.58 31.13
C ARG A 95 -1.85 -39.06 30.38
N MET A 96 -2.03 -39.53 29.15
CA MET A 96 -3.22 -39.28 28.35
C MET A 96 -4.33 -40.20 28.86
N GLU A 97 -5.20 -39.67 29.72
CA GLU A 97 -6.42 -40.38 30.09
C GLU A 97 -7.42 -40.32 28.94
N ARG A 98 -7.96 -41.49 28.55
CA ARG A 98 -8.98 -41.59 27.52
C ARG A 98 -10.25 -40.91 28.01
N ILE A 99 -10.65 -39.83 27.35
CA ILE A 99 -11.97 -39.23 27.53
C ILE A 99 -12.98 -40.14 26.82
N ASP A 100 -13.83 -40.84 27.58
CA ASP A 100 -14.94 -41.59 27.01
C ASP A 100 -16.09 -40.61 26.72
N ILE A 101 -16.42 -40.45 25.45
CA ILE A 101 -17.62 -39.74 25.00
C ILE A 101 -18.71 -40.80 24.87
N GLY A 102 -19.40 -41.06 25.98
CA GLY A 102 -20.61 -41.88 26.03
C GLY A 102 -21.85 -41.09 25.65
#